data_AF-A0A957DIF3-F1
#
_entry.id   AF-A0A957DIF3-F1
#
_cell.length_a   1.000
_cell.length_b   1.000
_cell.length_c   1.000
_cell.angle_alpha   90.00
_cell.angle_beta   90.00
_cell.angle_gamma   90.00
#
_symmetry.space_group_name_H-M   'P 1'
#
loop_
_entity.id
_entity.type
_entity.pdbx_description
1 polymer ?
#
loop_
_entity_poly.entity_id
_entity_poly.type
_entity_poly.pdbx_seq_one_letter_code
_entity_poly.pdbx_strand_id
1 'polypeptide(L)'
;MTRNTMLLVLLWISVLLLAGCGGDEMPASPNKEADAPVQNAAPAQPSNATGGTTTIKGEVWADNWFAFYAGEQLIQEDSVPITTERSFNAETFTFDASYPLVLNFIVKDYKENDTGLEYIGTNRQQMGDGGFIAQFTDAITGELIAATDAAWSCLVIQEAPLDKSCEREANPVAGQAPCDFMAMDEPANWKRADFDASAWAGATVYTAAQVGPKDGYEQIRWNQAANLIWGPDLETNNTLLCRVVVAGP
;
A
#
# COMPACT_ATOMS: atom_id res chain seq x y z
N MET A 1 4.97 -45.92 25.75
CA MET A 1 4.35 -47.16 25.22
C MET A 1 3.34 -46.68 24.19
N THR A 2 3.38 -46.91 22.88
CA THR A 2 4.00 -47.87 21.94
C THR A 2 3.93 -47.17 20.57
N ARG A 3 5.05 -46.85 19.88
CA ARG A 3 5.71 -47.57 18.77
C ARG A 3 4.84 -47.93 17.55
N ASN A 4 5.51 -47.85 16.39
CA ASN A 4 5.25 -48.43 15.04
C ASN A 4 4.61 -47.47 14.00
N THR A 5 5.07 -47.34 12.74
CA THR A 5 6.10 -48.08 11.97
C THR A 5 6.59 -47.25 10.79
N MET A 6 7.88 -47.40 10.49
CA MET A 6 8.62 -46.95 9.31
C MET A 6 8.33 -47.91 8.12
N LEU A 7 8.25 -47.40 6.88
CA LEU A 7 8.45 -48.23 5.69
C LEU A 7 9.21 -47.45 4.60
N LEU A 8 10.31 -48.06 4.18
CA LEU A 8 11.28 -47.67 3.14
C LEU A 8 10.87 -48.32 1.79
N VAL A 9 11.74 -48.17 0.75
CA VAL A 9 11.89 -49.02 -0.48
C VAL A 9 11.20 -48.45 -1.75
N LEU A 10 11.77 -48.29 -2.95
CA LEU A 10 13.09 -48.53 -3.60
C LEU A 10 13.20 -47.74 -4.94
N LEU A 11 14.42 -47.46 -5.39
CA LEU A 11 14.85 -47.00 -6.73
C LEU A 11 14.57 -48.03 -7.84
N TRP A 12 14.35 -47.56 -9.09
CA TRP A 12 14.71 -48.26 -10.34
C TRP A 12 15.45 -47.33 -11.32
N ILE A 13 16.52 -47.85 -11.93
CA ILE A 13 17.48 -47.21 -12.86
C ILE A 13 17.39 -47.92 -14.23
N SER A 14 17.77 -47.22 -15.31
CA SER A 14 18.39 -47.74 -16.58
C SER A 14 17.45 -48.07 -17.75
N VAL A 15 17.75 -47.91 -19.06
CA VAL A 15 18.93 -47.47 -19.85
C VAL A 15 18.49 -47.24 -21.33
N LEU A 16 19.29 -46.43 -22.06
CA LEU A 16 19.34 -46.13 -23.50
C LEU A 16 19.36 -47.32 -24.50
N LEU A 17 18.92 -47.09 -25.76
CA LEU A 17 19.72 -46.98 -27.02
C LEU A 17 18.95 -47.39 -28.30
N LEU A 18 19.21 -46.68 -29.41
CA LEU A 18 19.41 -47.12 -30.83
C LEU A 18 19.26 -45.84 -31.70
N ALA A 19 20.32 -45.20 -32.22
CA ALA A 19 21.20 -45.56 -33.34
C ALA A 19 20.48 -45.70 -34.70
N GLY A 20 20.77 -44.76 -35.62
CA GLY A 20 20.41 -44.81 -37.04
C GLY A 20 21.26 -43.84 -37.85
N CYS A 21 22.33 -44.34 -38.47
CA CYS A 21 23.17 -43.65 -39.45
C CYS A 21 22.62 -43.87 -40.87
N GLY A 22 22.78 -42.88 -41.74
CA GLY A 22 22.64 -43.02 -43.18
C GLY A 22 23.01 -41.70 -43.86
N GLY A 23 24.21 -41.63 -44.41
CA GLY A 23 24.61 -40.59 -45.36
C GLY A 23 24.48 -41.10 -46.79
N ASP A 24 24.41 -40.19 -47.77
CA ASP A 24 25.13 -40.33 -49.03
C ASP A 24 25.14 -39.01 -49.83
N GLU A 25 26.35 -38.72 -50.32
CA GLU A 25 26.83 -38.01 -51.52
C GLU A 25 26.22 -36.69 -52.05
N MET A 26 27.14 -35.75 -52.31
CA MET A 26 27.01 -34.59 -53.19
C MET A 26 27.27 -34.94 -54.67
N PRO A 27 26.82 -34.09 -55.61
CA PRO A 27 27.80 -33.47 -56.50
C PRO A 27 27.56 -31.96 -56.75
N ALA A 28 28.53 -31.32 -57.41
CA ALA A 28 28.77 -29.87 -57.44
C ALA A 28 28.15 -29.08 -58.63
N SER A 29 27.72 -27.83 -58.33
CA SER A 29 27.79 -26.54 -59.08
C SER A 29 27.22 -26.39 -60.51
N PRO A 30 27.04 -25.16 -61.07
CA PRO A 30 26.77 -23.82 -60.51
C PRO A 30 25.50 -23.17 -61.11
N ASN A 31 24.91 -22.14 -60.48
CA ASN A 31 24.29 -21.03 -61.20
C ASN A 31 24.10 -19.79 -60.31
N LYS A 32 24.07 -18.65 -61.01
CA LYS A 32 24.43 -17.30 -60.63
C LYS A 32 23.15 -16.44 -60.65
N GLU A 33 22.81 -15.81 -59.52
CA GLU A 33 21.85 -14.70 -59.40
C GLU A 33 22.19 -13.97 -58.09
N ALA A 34 22.88 -12.83 -58.16
CA ALA A 34 22.34 -11.46 -58.26
C ALA A 34 21.69 -10.98 -56.94
N ASP A 35 22.33 -9.94 -56.39
CA ASP A 35 22.11 -9.27 -55.11
C ASP A 35 20.65 -8.90 -54.78
N ALA A 36 20.26 -9.16 -53.53
CA ALA A 36 19.25 -8.40 -52.81
C ALA A 36 19.90 -7.81 -51.54
N PRO A 37 19.69 -6.53 -51.21
CA PRO A 37 20.38 -5.90 -50.10
C PRO A 37 19.85 -6.41 -48.77
N VAL A 38 20.77 -6.92 -47.94
CA VAL A 38 20.54 -7.24 -46.53
C VAL A 38 20.23 -5.94 -45.79
N GLN A 39 18.96 -5.73 -45.44
CA GLN A 39 18.58 -4.68 -44.50
C GLN A 39 18.94 -5.16 -43.10
N ASN A 40 19.97 -4.55 -42.52
CA ASN A 40 20.30 -4.71 -41.10
C ASN A 40 19.10 -4.24 -40.27
N ALA A 41 18.39 -5.18 -39.64
CA ALA A 41 17.37 -4.89 -38.65
C ALA A 41 18.04 -4.23 -37.44
N ALA A 42 17.65 -2.98 -37.16
CA ALA A 42 18.05 -2.27 -35.96
C ALA A 42 17.55 -3.05 -34.71
N PRO A 43 18.29 -3.03 -33.59
CA PRO A 43 17.85 -3.68 -32.36
C PRO A 43 16.52 -3.06 -31.90
N ALA A 44 15.55 -3.92 -31.58
CA ALA A 44 14.26 -3.52 -31.07
C ALA A 44 14.43 -2.63 -29.83
N GLN A 45 13.99 -1.37 -29.96
CA GLN A 45 13.81 -0.48 -28.83
C GLN A 45 12.74 -1.07 -27.90
N PRO A 46 12.91 -0.96 -26.57
CA PRO A 46 11.84 -1.33 -25.64
C PRO A 46 10.62 -0.47 -25.97
N SER A 47 9.48 -1.11 -26.17
CA SER A 47 8.22 -0.43 -26.37
C SER A 47 7.93 0.41 -25.11
N ASN A 48 7.98 1.74 -25.24
CA ASN A 48 7.29 2.62 -24.30
C ASN A 48 5.85 2.13 -24.22
N ALA A 49 5.45 1.63 -23.06
CA ALA A 49 4.04 1.44 -22.75
C ALA A 49 3.34 2.77 -23.04
N THR A 50 2.37 2.73 -23.95
CA THR A 50 1.65 3.92 -24.40
C THR A 50 1.03 4.60 -23.18
N GLY A 51 1.55 5.77 -22.82
CA GLY A 51 1.10 6.58 -21.70
C GLY A 51 -0.31 7.11 -21.92
N GLY A 52 -1.30 6.27 -21.60
CA GLY A 52 -2.69 6.67 -21.44
C GLY A 52 -2.90 7.29 -20.07
N THR A 53 -3.77 8.29 -20.01
CA THR A 53 -4.36 8.75 -18.76
C THR A 53 -5.54 7.84 -18.44
N THR A 54 -5.58 7.31 -17.22
CA THR A 54 -6.67 6.50 -16.69
C THR A 54 -7.49 7.37 -15.74
N THR A 55 -8.82 7.34 -15.89
CA THR A 55 -9.74 7.91 -14.89
C THR A 55 -9.93 6.89 -13.78
N ILE A 56 -9.52 7.26 -12.58
CA ILE A 56 -9.47 6.39 -11.40
C ILE A 56 -10.53 6.85 -10.42
N LYS A 57 -11.34 5.92 -9.91
CA LYS A 57 -12.22 6.14 -8.78
C LYS A 57 -11.49 5.75 -7.49
N GLY A 58 -11.40 6.67 -6.54
CA GLY A 58 -10.92 6.42 -5.19
C GLY A 58 -12.09 6.32 -4.20
N GLU A 59 -12.04 5.32 -3.32
CA GLU A 59 -12.99 5.10 -2.24
C GLU A 59 -12.19 4.94 -0.94
N VAL A 60 -12.47 5.77 0.06
CA VAL A 60 -11.61 5.92 1.25
C VAL A 60 -12.46 6.02 2.51
N TRP A 61 -11.99 5.40 3.59
CA TRP A 61 -12.47 5.63 4.95
C TRP A 61 -11.28 5.76 5.90
N ALA A 62 -11.37 6.71 6.84
CA ALA A 62 -10.36 6.94 7.86
C ALA A 62 -11.01 7.23 9.21
N ASP A 63 -10.43 6.70 10.28
CA ASP A 63 -10.63 7.13 11.65
C ASP A 63 -9.45 8.06 12.01
N ASN A 64 -9.54 9.38 11.87
CA ASN A 64 -10.72 10.22 11.54
C ASN A 64 -10.60 11.03 10.25
N TRP A 65 -9.39 11.19 9.71
CA TRP A 65 -9.14 12.15 8.64
C TRP A 65 -8.05 11.67 7.69
N PHE A 66 -8.14 12.08 6.43
CA PHE A 66 -7.09 11.89 5.46
C PHE A 66 -6.90 13.08 4.51
N ALA A 67 -5.72 13.15 3.90
CA ALA A 67 -5.47 13.87 2.65
C ALA A 67 -4.77 12.94 1.66
N PHE A 68 -5.36 12.80 0.48
CA PHE A 68 -4.90 11.96 -0.62
C PHE A 68 -4.23 12.79 -1.71
N TYR A 69 -3.05 12.33 -2.13
CA TYR A 69 -2.28 12.93 -3.21
C TYR A 69 -1.94 11.90 -4.28
N ALA A 70 -2.07 12.29 -5.55
CA ALA A 70 -1.52 11.60 -6.69
C ALA A 70 -0.19 12.27 -7.06
N GLY A 71 0.93 11.60 -6.77
CA GLY A 71 2.23 12.27 -6.71
C GLY A 71 2.17 13.42 -5.70
N GLU A 72 2.56 14.62 -6.13
CA GLU A 72 2.56 15.82 -5.29
C GLU A 72 1.23 16.61 -5.33
N GLN A 73 0.31 16.23 -6.22
CA GLN A 73 -0.96 16.94 -6.38
C GLN A 73 -1.97 16.47 -5.34
N LEU A 74 -2.50 17.38 -4.52
CA LEU A 74 -3.65 17.10 -3.65
C LEU A 74 -4.87 16.83 -4.54
N ILE A 75 -5.50 15.68 -4.33
CA ILE A 75 -6.68 15.25 -5.09
C ILE A 75 -7.93 15.35 -4.22
N GLN A 76 -7.86 14.84 -3.00
CA GLN A 76 -8.98 14.82 -2.07
C GLN A 76 -8.48 15.02 -0.65
N GLU A 77 -9.25 15.75 0.14
CA GLU A 77 -9.13 15.85 1.58
C GLU A 77 -10.47 15.43 2.18
N ASP A 78 -10.47 14.87 3.39
CA ASP A 78 -11.70 14.59 4.11
C ASP A 78 -12.57 15.87 4.19
N SER A 79 -13.87 15.74 3.93
CA SER A 79 -14.78 16.88 3.93
C SER A 79 -15.01 17.46 5.33
N VAL A 80 -14.71 16.71 6.38
CA VAL A 80 -14.79 17.16 7.77
C VAL A 80 -13.39 17.44 8.32
N PRO A 81 -13.16 18.61 8.96
CA PRO A 81 -11.85 18.93 9.53
C PRO A 81 -11.44 17.94 10.61
N ILE A 82 -10.14 17.61 10.68
CA ILE A 82 -9.55 16.79 11.75
C ILE A 82 -9.85 17.31 13.16
N THR A 83 -10.20 18.58 13.36
CA THR A 83 -10.58 19.10 14.68
C THR A 83 -11.98 18.67 15.15
N THR A 84 -12.72 17.94 14.33
CA THR A 84 -14.06 17.44 14.65
C THR A 84 -13.95 16.09 15.35
N GLU A 85 -14.41 16.03 16.60
CA GLU A 85 -14.55 14.77 17.32
C GLU A 85 -15.44 13.80 16.54
N ARG A 86 -15.06 12.52 16.46
CA ARG A 86 -15.89 11.45 15.87
C ARG A 86 -16.28 11.67 14.41
N SER A 87 -15.35 12.15 13.60
CA SER A 87 -15.52 12.20 12.14
C SER A 87 -15.24 10.82 11.55
N PHE A 88 -16.27 10.19 10.97
CA PHE A 88 -16.16 8.85 10.36
C PHE A 88 -16.74 8.88 8.94
N ASN A 89 -16.14 9.67 8.06
CA ASN A 89 -16.63 9.81 6.70
C ASN A 89 -16.08 8.70 5.80
N ALA A 90 -16.92 8.28 4.86
CA ALA A 90 -16.47 7.60 3.67
C ALA A 90 -16.50 8.58 2.51
N GLU A 91 -15.38 8.70 1.80
CA GLU A 91 -15.22 9.60 0.67
C GLU A 91 -15.10 8.81 -0.63
N THR A 92 -15.76 9.28 -1.69
CA THR A 92 -15.66 8.71 -3.04
C THR A 92 -15.42 9.83 -4.04
N PHE A 93 -14.35 9.72 -4.82
CA PHE A 93 -13.92 10.75 -5.76
C PHE A 93 -13.30 10.13 -7.01
N THR A 94 -13.08 10.97 -8.04
CA THR A 94 -12.43 10.56 -9.30
C THR A 94 -11.31 11.50 -9.67
N PHE A 95 -10.23 10.97 -10.22
CA PHE A 95 -9.11 11.75 -10.73
C PHE A 95 -8.46 11.05 -11.93
N ASP A 96 -7.76 11.84 -12.73
CA ASP A 96 -7.05 11.36 -13.91
C ASP A 96 -5.55 11.26 -13.62
N ALA A 97 -4.94 10.12 -13.91
CA ALA A 97 -3.50 9.92 -13.72
C ALA A 97 -2.91 8.94 -14.75
N SER A 98 -1.60 8.96 -14.91
CA SER A 98 -0.86 8.03 -15.77
C SER A 98 0.10 7.20 -14.95
N TYR A 99 0.28 5.94 -15.33
CA TYR A 99 1.22 5.03 -14.68
C TYR A 99 2.68 5.48 -14.90
N PRO A 100 3.59 5.22 -13.94
CA PRO A 100 3.31 4.61 -12.63
C PRO A 100 2.53 5.57 -11.71
N LEU A 101 1.52 5.05 -11.01
CA LEU A 101 0.76 5.82 -10.05
C LEU A 101 1.54 5.92 -8.75
N VAL A 102 1.63 7.13 -8.21
CA VAL A 102 2.18 7.35 -6.87
C VAL A 102 1.03 7.78 -5.99
N LEU A 103 0.56 6.88 -5.14
CA LEU A 103 -0.60 7.11 -4.28
C LEU A 103 -0.08 7.39 -2.88
N ASN A 104 -0.32 8.60 -2.39
CA ASN A 104 0.20 9.06 -1.11
C ASN A 104 -0.97 9.50 -0.22
N PHE A 105 -0.92 9.13 1.05
CA PHE A 105 -1.87 9.55 2.06
C PHE A 105 -1.17 10.15 3.26
N ILE A 106 -1.71 11.25 3.76
CA ILE A 106 -1.57 11.63 5.15
C ILE A 106 -2.84 11.14 5.85
N VAL A 107 -2.71 10.31 6.88
CA VAL A 107 -3.85 9.84 7.68
C VAL A 107 -3.64 10.23 9.13
N LYS A 108 -4.72 10.63 9.80
CA LYS A 108 -4.69 11.15 11.17
C LYS A 108 -5.82 10.56 11.99
N ASP A 109 -5.46 10.08 13.17
CA ASP A 109 -6.40 9.86 14.27
C ASP A 109 -6.62 11.18 15.01
N TYR A 110 -7.81 11.38 15.57
CA TYR A 110 -8.08 12.58 16.35
C TYR A 110 -7.29 12.57 17.65
N LYS A 111 -6.79 13.75 18.00
CA LYS A 111 -6.21 14.04 19.31
C LYS A 111 -6.48 15.50 19.64
N GLU A 112 -6.79 15.79 20.89
CA GLU A 112 -7.06 17.16 21.33
C GLU A 112 -5.77 17.99 21.34
N ASN A 113 -4.64 17.36 21.68
CA ASN A 113 -3.29 17.91 21.55
C ASN A 113 -2.23 16.80 21.50
N ASP A 114 -0.95 17.15 21.59
CA ASP A 114 0.17 16.21 21.46
C ASP A 114 0.35 15.21 22.61
N THR A 115 -0.51 15.20 23.64
CA THR A 115 -0.60 14.05 24.54
C THR A 115 -1.11 12.79 23.83
N GLY A 116 -1.73 12.93 22.65
CA GLY A 116 -2.40 11.84 21.93
C GLY A 116 -3.76 11.47 22.54
N LEU A 117 -4.24 12.26 23.50
CA LEU A 117 -5.52 12.02 24.16
C LEU A 117 -6.64 12.84 23.52
N GLU A 118 -7.82 12.26 23.54
CA GLU A 118 -9.09 12.89 23.24
C GLU A 118 -9.80 13.31 24.54
N TYR A 119 -10.66 14.32 24.48
CA TYR A 119 -11.56 14.71 25.57
C TYR A 119 -10.87 14.98 26.91
N ILE A 120 -9.73 15.69 26.87
CA ILE A 120 -8.83 15.88 28.01
C ILE A 120 -9.56 16.53 29.19
N GLY A 121 -9.35 15.98 30.38
CA GLY A 121 -9.96 16.47 31.63
C GLY A 121 -11.44 16.13 31.80
N THR A 122 -12.04 15.37 30.87
CA THR A 122 -13.42 14.87 31.00
C THR A 122 -13.44 13.41 31.47
N ASN A 123 -14.64 12.89 31.77
CA ASN A 123 -14.83 11.46 32.05
C ASN A 123 -14.77 10.56 30.80
N ARG A 124 -14.51 11.13 29.62
CA ARG A 124 -14.32 10.42 28.34
C ARG A 124 -12.86 10.42 27.86
N GLN A 125 -11.94 10.92 28.68
CA GLN A 125 -10.52 10.96 28.32
C GLN A 125 -10.02 9.56 27.93
N GLN A 126 -9.44 9.45 26.74
CA GLN A 126 -9.01 8.19 26.14
C GLN A 126 -7.92 8.46 25.09
N MET A 127 -7.15 7.43 24.73
CA MET A 127 -6.44 7.40 23.45
C MET A 127 -7.42 7.11 22.30
N GLY A 128 -7.04 7.46 21.07
CA GLY A 128 -7.85 7.19 19.89
C GLY A 128 -7.87 5.71 19.49
N ASP A 129 -8.56 5.44 18.39
CA ASP A 129 -8.72 4.10 17.80
C ASP A 129 -8.57 4.15 16.28
N GLY A 130 -7.48 4.76 15.83
CA GLY A 130 -7.18 5.02 14.42
C GLY A 130 -7.36 3.81 13.48
N GLY A 131 -7.50 4.09 12.20
CA GLY A 131 -7.62 3.06 11.19
C GLY A 131 -7.89 3.64 9.81
N PHE A 132 -7.43 2.96 8.77
CA PHE A 132 -7.53 3.48 7.40
C PHE A 132 -7.73 2.35 6.39
N ILE A 133 -8.63 2.56 5.44
CA ILE A 133 -8.82 1.67 4.30
C ILE A 133 -9.10 2.49 3.05
N ALA A 134 -8.51 2.08 1.92
CA ALA A 134 -8.76 2.69 0.63
C ALA A 134 -8.73 1.65 -0.49
N GLN A 135 -9.50 1.92 -1.55
CA GLN A 135 -9.41 1.20 -2.80
C GLN A 135 -9.49 2.15 -4.00
N PHE A 136 -8.84 1.74 -5.08
CA PHE A 136 -8.76 2.46 -6.33
C PHE A 136 -9.17 1.53 -7.46
N THR A 137 -10.13 1.93 -8.27
CA THR A 137 -10.59 1.17 -9.44
C THR A 137 -10.55 2.04 -10.68
N ASP A 138 -10.39 1.43 -11.85
CA ASP A 138 -10.67 2.11 -13.12
C ASP A 138 -12.14 2.55 -13.12
N ALA A 139 -12.41 3.84 -13.34
CA ALA A 139 -13.75 4.39 -13.23
C ALA A 139 -14.69 3.94 -14.37
N ILE A 140 -14.14 3.44 -15.48
CA ILE A 140 -14.87 2.97 -16.65
C ILE A 140 -15.12 1.46 -16.55
N THR A 141 -14.09 0.66 -16.28
CA THR A 141 -14.18 -0.80 -16.27
C THR A 141 -14.59 -1.36 -14.90
N GLY A 142 -14.32 -0.63 -13.82
CA GLY A 142 -14.50 -1.10 -12.44
C GLY A 142 -13.42 -2.09 -11.98
N GLU A 143 -12.36 -2.31 -12.77
CA GLU A 143 -11.25 -3.18 -12.40
C GLU A 143 -10.44 -2.57 -11.25
N LEU A 144 -9.99 -3.41 -10.31
CA LEU A 144 -9.18 -2.98 -9.18
C LEU A 144 -7.77 -2.60 -9.66
N ILE A 145 -7.35 -1.38 -9.34
CA ILE A 145 -6.01 -0.85 -9.60
C ILE A 145 -5.12 -1.02 -8.37
N ALA A 146 -5.62 -0.65 -7.20
CA ALA A 146 -4.90 -0.77 -5.94
C ALA A 146 -5.88 -0.83 -4.77
N ALA A 147 -5.44 -1.43 -3.67
CA ALA A 147 -6.15 -1.38 -2.39
C ALA A 147 -5.13 -1.29 -1.25
N THR A 148 -5.54 -0.81 -0.09
CA THR A 148 -4.72 -0.83 1.12
C THR A 148 -4.45 -2.26 1.57
N ASP A 149 -3.18 -2.58 1.81
CA ASP A 149 -2.71 -3.86 2.32
C ASP A 149 -1.31 -3.69 2.97
N ALA A 150 -0.70 -4.80 3.39
CA ALA A 150 0.61 -4.79 4.03
C ALA A 150 1.76 -4.33 3.12
N ALA A 151 1.56 -4.20 1.80
CA ALA A 151 2.58 -3.71 0.87
C ALA A 151 2.71 -2.18 0.86
N TRP A 152 1.73 -1.47 1.43
CA TRP A 152 1.83 -0.03 1.63
C TRP A 152 2.97 0.29 2.60
N SER A 153 3.82 1.23 2.24
CA SER A 153 4.87 1.73 3.11
C SER A 153 4.31 2.86 3.96
N CYS A 154 4.38 2.75 5.28
CA CYS A 154 3.89 3.77 6.20
C CYS A 154 4.97 4.24 7.18
N LEU A 155 5.00 5.55 7.43
CA LEU A 155 5.83 6.21 8.42
C LEU A 155 4.94 6.89 9.46
N VAL A 156 5.12 6.53 10.73
CA VAL A 156 4.52 7.26 11.85
C VAL A 156 5.32 8.54 12.06
N ILE A 157 4.67 9.69 11.88
CA ILE A 157 5.29 11.00 12.11
C ILE A 157 4.77 11.68 13.38
N GLN A 158 3.75 11.10 14.01
CA GLN A 158 3.36 11.47 15.36
C GLN A 158 2.87 10.26 16.15
N GLU A 159 3.48 10.07 17.32
CA GLU A 159 3.17 9.00 18.27
C GLU A 159 3.00 9.59 19.67
N ALA A 160 1.84 9.38 20.28
CA ALA A 160 1.54 9.81 21.62
C ALA A 160 0.33 9.05 22.19
N PRO A 161 0.27 8.83 23.51
CA PRO A 161 1.39 9.02 24.45
C PRO A 161 2.42 7.90 24.28
N LEU A 162 3.70 8.17 24.59
CA LEU A 162 4.75 7.15 24.62
C LEU A 162 4.62 6.21 25.85
N ASP A 163 3.86 6.63 26.85
CA ASP A 163 3.40 5.79 27.97
C ASP A 163 1.88 5.89 28.10
N LYS A 164 1.18 4.79 27.81
CA LYS A 164 -0.28 4.68 27.86
C LYS A 164 -0.88 4.98 29.25
N SER A 165 -0.08 5.04 30.32
CA SER A 165 -0.55 5.51 31.62
C SER A 165 -0.96 7.00 31.62
N CYS A 166 -0.50 7.79 30.64
CA CYS A 166 -0.96 9.17 30.41
C CYS A 166 -2.47 9.31 30.32
N GLU A 167 -3.18 8.31 29.78
CA GLU A 167 -4.64 8.32 29.72
C GLU A 167 -5.29 8.51 31.11
N ARG A 168 -4.62 8.09 32.19
CA ARG A 168 -5.15 8.19 33.57
C ARG A 168 -4.76 9.47 34.28
N GLU A 169 -3.94 10.33 33.66
CA GLU A 169 -3.54 11.59 34.27
C GLU A 169 -4.72 12.55 34.34
N ALA A 170 -4.92 13.15 35.52
CA ALA A 170 -6.03 14.09 35.71
C ALA A 170 -5.80 15.43 34.97
N ASN A 171 -4.54 15.80 34.75
CA ASN A 171 -4.13 17.00 34.03
C ASN A 171 -2.95 16.66 33.12
N PRO A 172 -3.19 15.91 32.02
CA PRO A 172 -2.12 15.49 31.12
C PRO A 172 -1.52 16.73 30.42
N VAL A 173 -0.19 16.79 30.36
CA VAL A 173 0.54 17.86 29.68
C VAL A 173 1.48 17.24 28.67
N ALA A 174 1.31 17.59 27.39
CA ALA A 174 2.15 17.07 26.32
C ALA A 174 3.65 17.34 26.60
N GLY A 175 4.47 16.31 26.48
CA GLY A 175 5.91 16.38 26.74
C GLY A 175 6.30 16.37 28.22
N GLN A 176 5.37 16.02 29.11
CA GLN A 176 5.67 15.73 30.51
C GLN A 176 5.24 14.31 30.83
N ALA A 177 6.17 13.50 31.33
CA ALA A 177 5.90 12.13 31.73
C ALA A 177 4.65 12.03 32.64
N PRO A 178 3.74 11.08 32.38
CA PRO A 178 3.82 10.02 31.36
C PRO A 178 3.38 10.41 29.93
N CYS A 179 3.00 11.66 29.70
CA CYS A 179 2.45 12.17 28.43
C CYS A 179 3.51 12.69 27.44
N ASP A 180 4.66 12.02 27.39
CA ASP A 180 5.66 12.26 26.36
C ASP A 180 5.15 11.84 24.98
N PHE A 181 5.69 12.45 23.92
CA PHE A 181 5.32 12.18 22.54
C PHE A 181 6.53 12.23 21.62
N MET A 182 6.40 11.59 20.46
CA MET A 182 7.29 11.76 19.31
C MET A 182 6.53 12.49 18.20
N ALA A 183 7.15 13.50 17.60
CA ALA A 183 6.64 14.20 16.44
C ALA A 183 7.78 14.55 15.50
N MET A 184 7.55 14.42 14.20
CA MET A 184 8.50 14.81 13.16
C MET A 184 7.76 15.48 11.99
N ASP A 185 8.47 16.35 11.28
CA ASP A 185 7.96 16.94 10.05
C ASP A 185 7.87 15.87 8.93
N GLU A 186 6.98 16.11 7.97
CA GLU A 186 6.94 15.31 6.75
C GLU A 186 8.31 15.33 6.04
N PRO A 187 8.89 14.17 5.67
CA PRO A 187 10.17 14.17 4.95
C PRO A 187 10.07 14.93 3.64
N ALA A 188 11.03 15.80 3.34
CA ALA A 188 10.99 16.59 2.12
C ALA A 188 10.82 15.68 0.88
N ASN A 189 9.92 16.08 -0.04
CA ASN A 189 9.68 15.39 -1.31
C ASN A 189 9.14 13.95 -1.22
N TRP A 190 8.66 13.49 -0.05
CA TRP A 190 8.23 12.09 0.15
C TRP A 190 7.14 11.60 -0.80
N LYS A 191 6.35 12.53 -1.36
CA LYS A 191 5.25 12.27 -2.30
C LYS A 191 5.70 12.02 -3.74
N ARG A 192 6.96 12.30 -4.09
CA ARG A 192 7.49 12.17 -5.46
C ARG A 192 7.80 10.72 -5.82
N ALA A 193 7.56 10.35 -7.08
CA ALA A 193 7.80 9.00 -7.61
C ALA A 193 9.19 8.44 -7.30
N ASP A 194 10.22 9.28 -7.28
CA ASP A 194 11.62 8.93 -7.07
C ASP A 194 12.08 8.91 -5.60
N PHE A 195 11.21 9.25 -4.65
CA PHE A 195 11.57 9.20 -3.23
C PHE A 195 11.73 7.75 -2.74
N ASP A 196 12.85 7.49 -2.07
CA ASP A 196 13.19 6.20 -1.49
C ASP A 196 12.50 6.01 -0.13
N ALA A 197 11.40 5.26 -0.14
CA ALA A 197 10.66 4.87 1.06
C ALA A 197 11.12 3.51 1.63
N SER A 198 12.26 2.96 1.20
CA SER A 198 12.70 1.63 1.64
C SER A 198 12.97 1.50 3.15
N ALA A 199 13.18 2.63 3.83
CA ALA A 199 13.32 2.70 5.28
C ALA A 199 11.98 2.73 6.04
N TRP A 200 10.86 2.93 5.34
CA TRP A 200 9.53 2.93 5.95
C TRP A 200 9.08 1.48 6.15
N ALA A 201 8.38 1.23 7.25
CA ALA A 201 7.83 -0.09 7.51
C ALA A 201 6.65 -0.37 6.56
N GLY A 202 6.41 -1.63 6.26
CA GLY A 202 5.12 -2.04 5.70
C GLY A 202 4.00 -1.74 6.71
N ALA A 203 2.82 -1.41 6.21
CA ALA A 203 1.67 -1.12 7.04
C ALA A 203 1.22 -2.36 7.83
N THR A 204 0.76 -2.14 9.06
CA THR A 204 0.17 -3.23 9.84
C THR A 204 -1.27 -3.44 9.40
N VAL A 205 -1.63 -4.66 9.03
CA VAL A 205 -3.01 -5.02 8.69
C VAL A 205 -3.79 -5.38 9.95
N TYR A 206 -4.96 -4.77 10.09
CA TYR A 206 -5.89 -5.04 11.19
C TYR A 206 -7.20 -5.60 10.67
N THR A 207 -7.88 -6.37 11.53
CA THR A 207 -9.26 -6.79 11.27
C THR A 207 -10.24 -5.67 11.61
N ALA A 208 -11.43 -5.69 11.01
CA ALA A 208 -12.51 -4.78 11.39
C ALA A 208 -12.90 -4.89 12.87
N ALA A 209 -12.70 -6.05 13.51
CA ALA A 209 -12.96 -6.20 14.94
C ALA A 209 -11.91 -5.49 15.83
N GLN A 210 -10.67 -5.33 15.35
CA GLN A 210 -9.61 -4.62 16.08
C GLN A 210 -9.74 -3.10 15.94
N VAL A 211 -10.05 -2.63 14.72
CA VAL A 211 -10.29 -1.20 14.47
C VAL A 211 -11.64 -0.77 15.04
N GLY A 212 -12.66 -1.63 14.94
CA GLY A 212 -14.03 -1.28 15.30
C GLY A 212 -14.54 -0.10 14.48
N PRO A 213 -14.48 -0.14 13.13
CA PRO A 213 -14.82 1.00 12.28
C PRO A 213 -16.25 1.47 12.56
N LYS A 214 -16.42 2.77 12.60
CA LYS A 214 -17.67 3.44 12.97
C LYS A 214 -18.48 3.76 11.71
N ASP A 215 -19.19 4.89 11.71
CA ASP A 215 -20.00 5.31 10.57
C ASP A 215 -19.14 5.46 9.29
N GLY A 216 -19.80 5.53 8.12
CA GLY A 216 -19.11 5.66 6.83
C GLY A 216 -18.56 4.34 6.27
N TYR A 217 -17.90 3.51 7.09
CA TYR A 217 -17.20 2.31 6.62
C TYR A 217 -18.09 1.35 5.81
N GLU A 218 -19.32 1.10 6.27
CA GLU A 218 -20.27 0.20 5.59
C GLU A 218 -20.96 0.82 4.37
N GLN A 219 -20.75 2.12 4.09
CA GLN A 219 -21.31 2.79 2.91
C GLN A 219 -20.55 2.42 1.63
N ILE A 220 -19.31 1.95 1.76
CA ILE A 220 -18.48 1.47 0.66
C ILE A 220 -18.49 -0.06 0.63
N ARG A 221 -18.66 -0.63 -0.56
CA ARG A 221 -18.46 -2.07 -0.77
C ARG A 221 -16.99 -2.34 -1.04
N TRP A 222 -16.26 -2.71 0.01
CA TRP A 222 -14.84 -3.01 -0.06
C TRP A 222 -14.53 -4.25 -0.91
N ASN A 223 -13.53 -4.14 -1.76
CA ASN A 223 -12.90 -5.26 -2.45
C ASN A 223 -12.26 -6.20 -1.42
N GLN A 224 -12.24 -7.51 -1.68
CA GLN A 224 -11.62 -8.48 -0.77
C GLN A 224 -10.11 -8.28 -0.59
N ALA A 225 -9.45 -7.59 -1.53
CA ALA A 225 -8.05 -7.21 -1.42
C ALA A 225 -7.82 -5.97 -0.54
N ALA A 226 -8.88 -5.18 -0.25
CA ALA A 226 -8.76 -4.02 0.61
C ALA A 226 -8.77 -4.44 2.08
N ASN A 227 -7.74 -4.01 2.80
CA ASN A 227 -7.54 -4.27 4.22
C ASN A 227 -7.52 -2.95 4.98
N LEU A 228 -8.00 -2.98 6.22
CA LEU A 228 -7.73 -1.93 7.18
C LEU A 228 -6.24 -1.98 7.54
N ILE A 229 -5.57 -0.85 7.40
CA ILE A 229 -4.16 -0.68 7.71
C ILE A 229 -3.96 0.48 8.67
N TRP A 230 -2.88 0.40 9.44
CA TRP A 230 -2.40 1.50 10.28
C TRP A 230 -0.90 1.34 10.56
N GLY A 231 -0.38 2.12 11.51
CA GLY A 231 0.94 1.94 12.09
C GLY A 231 1.02 0.70 12.99
N PRO A 232 2.13 0.52 13.71
CA PRO A 232 2.26 -0.57 14.69
C PRO A 232 1.21 -0.59 15.81
N ASP A 233 0.61 0.55 16.17
CA ASP A 233 -0.32 0.66 17.29
C ASP A 233 -1.49 1.60 16.95
N LEU A 234 -2.73 1.10 17.07
CA LEU A 234 -3.96 1.85 16.73
C LEU A 234 -4.22 3.02 17.68
N GLU A 235 -3.76 2.95 18.93
CA GLU A 235 -4.11 3.91 19.97
C GLU A 235 -3.10 5.06 20.05
N THR A 236 -1.83 4.79 19.71
CA THR A 236 -0.74 5.75 19.94
C THR A 236 -0.19 6.37 18.68
N ASN A 237 -0.39 5.77 17.50
CA ASN A 237 0.10 6.33 16.25
C ASN A 237 -0.93 7.29 15.65
N ASN A 238 -0.87 8.58 16.00
CA ASN A 238 -1.94 9.52 15.62
C ASN A 238 -1.74 10.18 14.25
N THR A 239 -0.56 10.11 13.64
CA THR A 239 -0.35 10.64 12.28
C THR A 239 0.62 9.80 11.49
N LEU A 240 0.18 9.36 10.31
CA LEU A 240 0.96 8.53 9.41
C LEU A 240 1.02 9.13 8.01
N LEU A 241 2.16 8.86 7.36
CA LEU A 241 2.35 9.02 5.92
C LEU A 241 2.35 7.63 5.31
N CYS A 242 1.41 7.32 4.43
CA CYS A 242 1.31 6.03 3.77
C CYS A 242 1.42 6.18 2.27
N ARG A 243 2.12 5.24 1.62
CA ARG A 243 2.50 5.36 0.22
C ARG A 243 2.57 4.01 -0.49
N VAL A 244 2.17 4.00 -1.76
CA VAL A 244 2.43 2.91 -2.71
C VAL A 244 2.74 3.46 -4.11
N VAL A 245 3.52 2.69 -4.89
CA VAL A 245 3.75 2.94 -6.31
C VAL A 245 3.17 1.78 -7.13
N VAL A 246 2.23 2.08 -8.03
CA VAL A 246 1.59 1.09 -8.90
C VAL A 246 2.22 1.22 -10.29
N ALA A 247 2.92 0.18 -10.74
CA ALA A 247 3.76 0.27 -11.95
C ALA A 247 2.96 0.33 -13.26
N GLY A 248 1.79 -0.30 -13.31
CA GLY A 248 0.95 -0.45 -14.49
C GLY A 248 -0.44 -0.97 -14.12
N PRO A 249 -1.37 -1.01 -15.08
CA PRO A 249 -2.69 -1.62 -14.91
C PRO A 249 -2.61 -3.13 -14.67
#